data_AF-A0A081K846-F1
#
_entry.id   AF-A0A081K846-F1
#
_cell.length_a   1.000
_cell.length_b   1.000
_cell.length_c   1.000
_cell.angle_alpha   90.00
_cell.angle_beta   90.00
_cell.angle_gamma   90.00
#
_symmetry.space_group_name_H-M   'P 1'
#
loop_
_entity.id
_entity.type
_entity.pdbx_description
1 polymer ?
#
loop_
_entity_poly.entity_id
_entity_poly.type
_entity_poly.pdbx_seq_one_letter_code
_entity_poly.pdbx_strand_id
1 'polypeptide(L)'
;MCSVSLEHAESFKILLASRNFTSAISLLRLQFESLVRGMWVLYAASDTALRKLTADLTEESQKRANNLPMLSEMIKQLEGKAPKNAIDPILEFKEYSWKPLSSYVHGGLHAIDRHSKGYPLDILIQALKASNGVNGLVAIFASVLTGQSDLTKDVYRSLEEYSDCFQMKVEIAL
;
A
#
# COMPACT_ATOMS: atom_id res chain seq x y z
N MET A 1 -10.56 2.47 3.14
CA MET A 1 -9.27 1.91 2.64
C MET A 1 -8.05 2.61 3.22
N CYS A 2 -7.98 3.95 3.27
CA CYS A 2 -6.87 4.64 3.94
C CYS A 2 -6.70 4.21 5.40
N SER A 3 -7.79 4.13 6.17
CA SER A 3 -7.80 3.62 7.55
C SER A 3 -7.21 2.22 7.67
N VAL A 4 -7.64 1.28 6.82
CA VAL A 4 -7.13 -0.10 6.79
C VAL A 4 -5.63 -0.14 6.45
N SER A 5 -5.19 0.69 5.50
CA SER A 5 -3.76 0.80 5.18
C SER A 5 -2.97 1.32 6.38
N LEU A 6 -3.45 2.36 7.08
CA LEU A 6 -2.80 2.88 8.29
C LEU A 6 -2.77 1.84 9.42
N GLU A 7 -3.85 1.09 9.63
CA GLU A 7 -3.92 -0.01 10.62
C GLU A 7 -2.89 -1.11 10.32
N HIS A 8 -2.74 -1.50 9.05
CA HIS A 8 -1.69 -2.43 8.64
C HIS A 8 -0.28 -1.88 8.91
N ALA A 9 -0.06 -0.59 8.71
CA ALA A 9 1.22 0.06 8.99
C ALA A 9 1.55 0.12 10.49
N GLU A 10 0.56 0.38 11.33
CA GLU A 10 0.70 0.32 12.79
C GLU A 10 1.00 -1.11 13.25
N SER A 11 0.20 -2.07 12.77
CA SER A 11 0.38 -3.49 13.06
C SER A 11 1.75 -4.00 12.60
N PHE A 12 2.24 -3.53 11.44
CA PHE A 12 3.59 -3.79 10.96
C PHE A 12 4.65 -3.39 12.00
N LYS A 13 4.57 -2.17 12.54
CA LYS A 13 5.54 -1.65 13.52
C LYS A 13 5.50 -2.43 14.83
N ILE A 14 4.30 -2.78 15.32
CA ILE A 14 4.11 -3.58 16.53
C ILE A 14 4.75 -4.97 16.37
N LEU A 15 4.51 -5.64 15.24
CA LEU A 15 5.08 -6.96 14.97
C LEU A 15 6.60 -6.89 14.75
N LEU A 16 7.09 -5.83 14.10
CA LEU A 16 8.51 -5.59 13.90
C LEU A 16 9.22 -5.43 15.25
N ALA A 17 8.68 -4.62 16.16
CA ALA A 17 9.20 -4.44 17.52
C ALA A 17 9.16 -5.74 18.35
N SER A 18 8.13 -6.57 18.13
CA SER A 18 7.97 -7.88 18.77
C SER A 18 8.79 -8.99 18.12
N ARG A 19 9.61 -8.68 17.09
CA ARG A 19 10.42 -9.63 16.32
C ARG A 19 9.64 -10.69 15.54
N ASN A 20 8.36 -10.44 15.28
CA ASN A 20 7.49 -11.27 14.45
C ASN A 20 7.66 -10.90 12.97
N PHE A 21 8.90 -11.03 12.47
CA PHE A 21 9.33 -10.43 11.20
C PHE A 21 8.61 -10.95 9.97
N THR A 22 8.35 -12.26 9.88
CA THR A 22 7.61 -12.84 8.74
C THR A 22 6.23 -12.20 8.63
N SER A 23 5.51 -12.12 9.74
CA SER A 23 4.16 -11.54 9.81
C SER A 23 4.19 -10.04 9.59
N ALA A 24 5.17 -9.33 10.15
CA ALA A 24 5.36 -7.90 9.91
C ALA A 24 5.53 -7.63 8.41
N ILE A 25 6.49 -8.28 7.74
CA ILE A 25 6.75 -8.06 6.30
C ILE A 25 5.53 -8.43 5.44
N SER A 26 4.75 -9.45 5.82
CA SER A 26 3.49 -9.75 5.13
C SER A 26 2.47 -8.61 5.19
N LEU A 27 2.40 -7.86 6.31
CA LEU A 27 1.50 -6.71 6.44
C LEU A 27 1.87 -5.57 5.50
N LEU A 28 3.15 -5.39 5.15
CA LEU A 28 3.57 -4.38 4.18
C LEU A 28 2.89 -4.60 2.81
N ARG A 29 2.69 -5.86 2.41
CA ARG A 29 1.90 -6.16 1.20
C ARG A 29 0.46 -5.71 1.35
N LEU A 30 -0.18 -6.08 2.46
CA LEU A 30 -1.59 -5.75 2.71
C LEU A 30 -1.83 -4.24 2.82
N GLN A 31 -0.87 -3.52 3.41
CA GLN A 31 -0.84 -2.07 3.49
C GLN A 31 -0.88 -1.45 2.07
N PHE A 32 0.02 -1.90 1.19
CA PHE A 32 0.09 -1.45 -0.20
C PHE A 32 -1.17 -1.80 -1.00
N GLU A 33 -1.66 -3.05 -0.89
CA GLU A 33 -2.86 -3.48 -1.60
C GLU A 33 -4.11 -2.69 -1.17
N SER A 34 -4.18 -2.29 0.10
CA SER A 34 -5.23 -1.43 0.63
C SER A 34 -5.18 -0.01 0.05
N LEU A 35 -3.99 0.58 -0.06
CA LEU A 35 -3.79 1.87 -0.72
C LEU A 35 -4.23 1.81 -2.19
N VAL A 36 -3.73 0.83 -2.95
CA VAL A 36 -4.06 0.67 -4.38
C VAL A 36 -5.56 0.52 -4.58
N ARG A 37 -6.23 -0.28 -3.73
CA ARG A 37 -7.69 -0.41 -3.79
C ARG A 37 -8.40 0.93 -3.55
N GLY A 38 -7.94 1.72 -2.59
CA GLY A 38 -8.47 3.07 -2.35
C GLY A 38 -8.32 3.98 -3.56
N MET A 39 -7.12 4.02 -4.14
CA MET A 39 -6.85 4.81 -5.35
C MET A 39 -7.68 4.34 -6.55
N TRP A 40 -7.79 3.03 -6.75
CA TRP A 40 -8.61 2.44 -7.80
C TRP A 40 -10.07 2.82 -7.64
N VAL A 41 -10.61 2.79 -6.42
CA VAL A 41 -11.97 3.27 -6.13
C VAL A 41 -12.17 4.72 -6.55
N LEU A 42 -11.20 5.61 -6.29
CA LEU A 42 -11.34 7.02 -6.64
C LEU A 42 -11.22 7.27 -8.15
N TYR A 43 -10.22 6.68 -8.80
CA TYR A 43 -9.82 7.09 -10.15
C TYR A 43 -10.32 6.18 -11.28
N ALA A 44 -10.64 4.91 -10.99
CA ALA A 44 -10.76 3.91 -12.05
C ALA A 44 -11.97 2.97 -11.94
N ALA A 45 -12.51 2.77 -10.74
CA ALA A 45 -13.62 1.86 -10.50
C ALA A 45 -14.89 2.30 -11.24
N SER A 46 -15.63 1.33 -11.75
CA SER A 46 -16.97 1.58 -12.31
C SER A 46 -18.02 1.65 -11.20
N ASP A 47 -19.15 2.30 -11.48
CA ASP A 47 -20.30 2.34 -10.55
C ASP A 47 -20.74 0.94 -10.12
N THR A 48 -20.74 -0.02 -11.04
CA THR A 48 -21.05 -1.42 -10.74
C THR A 48 -20.08 -2.01 -9.73
N ALA A 49 -18.79 -1.70 -9.84
CA ALA A 49 -17.78 -2.20 -8.91
C ALA A 49 -17.87 -1.50 -7.55
N LEU A 50 -18.18 -0.20 -7.53
CA LEU A 50 -18.42 0.57 -6.31
C LEU A 50 -19.66 0.05 -5.55
N ARG A 51 -20.76 -0.25 -6.26
CA ARG A 51 -21.96 -0.86 -5.66
C ARG A 51 -21.67 -2.20 -5.02
N LYS A 52 -20.78 -3.02 -5.61
CA LYS A 52 -20.36 -4.29 -5.01
C LYS A 52 -19.55 -4.09 -3.73
N LEU A 53 -18.67 -3.08 -3.69
CA LEU A 53 -17.84 -2.78 -2.52
C LEU A 53 -18.61 -2.15 -1.36
N THR A 54 -19.76 -1.54 -1.63
CA THR A 54 -20.62 -0.86 -0.64
C THR A 54 -21.87 -1.65 -0.27
N ALA A 55 -22.10 -2.81 -0.90
CA ALA A 55 -23.20 -3.68 -0.55
C ALA A 55 -22.98 -4.33 0.82
N ASP A 56 -24.08 -4.57 1.54
CA ASP A 56 -24.05 -5.32 2.81
C ASP A 56 -23.43 -6.71 2.61
N LEU A 57 -22.73 -7.18 3.65
CA LEU A 57 -22.08 -8.48 3.62
C LEU A 57 -23.13 -9.59 3.72
N THR A 58 -23.35 -10.28 2.60
CA THR A 58 -24.19 -11.47 2.48
C THR A 58 -23.44 -12.51 1.66
N GLU A 59 -23.84 -13.78 1.74
CA GLU A 59 -23.22 -14.83 0.90
C GLU A 59 -23.31 -14.49 -0.59
N GLU A 60 -24.42 -13.86 -1.00
CA GLU A 60 -24.64 -13.48 -2.39
C GLU A 60 -23.77 -12.29 -2.81
N SER A 61 -23.65 -11.25 -1.97
CA SER A 61 -22.76 -10.12 -2.26
C SER A 61 -21.29 -10.53 -2.25
N GLN A 62 -20.89 -11.45 -1.36
CA GLN A 62 -19.55 -12.03 -1.35
C GLN A 62 -19.25 -12.80 -2.64
N LYS A 63 -20.17 -13.64 -3.12
CA LYS A 63 -20.01 -14.34 -4.42
C LYS A 63 -19.88 -13.36 -5.59
N ARG A 64 -20.65 -12.27 -5.60
CA ARG A 64 -20.56 -11.23 -6.64
C ARG A 64 -19.27 -10.41 -6.60
N ALA A 65 -18.68 -10.27 -5.41
CA ALA A 65 -17.42 -9.56 -5.18
C ALA A 65 -16.20 -10.31 -5.74
N ASN A 66 -16.30 -11.63 -5.97
CA ASN A 66 -15.23 -12.43 -6.60
C ASN A 66 -14.85 -11.95 -8.01
N ASN A 67 -15.72 -11.17 -8.67
CA ASN A 67 -15.47 -10.59 -9.99
C ASN A 67 -14.78 -9.22 -9.93
N LEU A 68 -14.36 -8.74 -8.77
CA LEU A 68 -13.57 -7.51 -8.65
C LEU A 68 -12.15 -7.75 -9.17
N PRO A 69 -11.51 -6.75 -9.81
CA PRO A 69 -10.17 -6.91 -10.34
C PRO A 69 -9.16 -7.22 -9.24
N MET A 70 -8.18 -8.07 -9.56
CA MET A 70 -7.01 -8.28 -8.70
C MET A 70 -6.06 -7.07 -8.76
N LEU A 71 -5.10 -7.01 -7.84
CA LEU A 71 -4.18 -5.86 -7.71
C LEU A 71 -3.52 -5.46 -9.05
N SER A 72 -2.94 -6.41 -9.78
CA SER A 72 -2.28 -6.11 -11.06
C SER A 72 -3.22 -5.48 -12.09
N GLU A 73 -4.48 -5.89 -12.10
CA GLU A 73 -5.51 -5.34 -12.97
C GLU A 73 -5.99 -3.97 -12.48
N MET A 74 -6.14 -3.78 -11.16
CA MET A 74 -6.42 -2.46 -10.57
C MET A 74 -5.34 -1.43 -10.96
N ILE A 75 -4.06 -1.81 -10.86
CA ILE A 75 -2.93 -0.94 -11.24
C ILE A 75 -2.99 -0.62 -12.74
N LYS A 76 -3.23 -1.63 -13.59
CA LYS A 76 -3.39 -1.42 -15.04
C LYS A 76 -4.53 -0.45 -15.36
N GLN A 77 -5.63 -0.51 -14.64
CA GLN A 77 -6.77 0.40 -14.83
C GLN A 77 -6.50 1.82 -14.33
N LEU A 78 -5.57 1.98 -13.38
CA LEU A 78 -5.11 3.28 -12.91
C LEU A 78 -4.19 3.96 -13.92
N GLU A 79 -3.43 3.20 -14.70
CA GLU A 79 -2.61 3.72 -15.80
C GLU A 79 -3.50 4.49 -16.80
N GLY A 80 -3.22 5.79 -16.96
CA GLY A 80 -4.00 6.69 -17.82
C GLY A 80 -5.27 7.28 -17.20
N LYS A 81 -5.64 6.90 -15.97
CA LYS A 81 -6.77 7.50 -15.23
C LYS A 81 -6.34 8.25 -13.97
N ALA A 82 -5.33 7.77 -13.27
CA ALA A 82 -4.77 8.44 -12.10
C ALA A 82 -3.70 9.48 -12.52
N PRO A 83 -3.52 10.56 -11.75
CA PRO A 83 -2.41 11.49 -11.93
C PRO A 83 -1.05 10.77 -11.89
N LYS A 84 -0.09 11.22 -12.70
CA LYS A 84 1.26 10.60 -12.80
C LYS A 84 1.97 10.49 -11.46
N ASN A 85 2.00 11.59 -10.71
CA ASN A 85 2.57 11.65 -9.37
C ASN A 85 1.91 10.68 -8.36
N ALA A 86 0.69 10.20 -8.64
CA ALA A 86 0.03 9.19 -7.83
C ALA A 86 0.36 7.76 -8.30
N ILE A 87 0.42 7.50 -9.61
CA ILE A 87 0.61 6.15 -10.16
C ILE A 87 2.08 5.71 -10.24
N ASP A 88 3.02 6.63 -10.48
CA ASP A 88 4.43 6.28 -10.66
C ASP A 88 5.03 5.57 -9.41
N PRO A 89 4.78 6.06 -8.17
CA PRO A 89 5.26 5.35 -6.97
C PRO A 89 4.61 3.96 -6.77
N ILE A 90 3.39 3.76 -7.26
CA ILE A 90 2.70 2.47 -7.20
C ILE A 90 3.33 1.46 -8.17
N LEU A 91 3.69 1.92 -9.37
CA LEU A 91 4.39 1.11 -10.36
C LEU A 91 5.78 0.71 -9.87
N GLU A 92 6.52 1.65 -9.29
CA GLU A 92 7.83 1.39 -8.68
C GLU A 92 7.73 0.35 -7.56
N PHE A 93 6.79 0.51 -6.63
CA PHE A 93 6.58 -0.46 -5.55
C PHE A 93 6.19 -1.85 -6.08
N LYS A 94 5.33 -1.90 -7.10
CA LYS A 94 4.93 -3.17 -7.73
C LYS A 94 6.13 -3.89 -8.34
N GLU A 95 6.99 -3.17 -9.04
CA GLU A 95 8.17 -3.72 -9.70
C GLU A 95 9.17 -4.29 -8.68
N TYR A 96 9.51 -3.51 -7.66
CA TYR A 96 10.62 -3.86 -6.76
C TYR A 96 10.21 -4.61 -5.50
N SER A 97 9.01 -4.40 -4.97
CA SER A 97 8.62 -4.90 -3.63
C SER A 97 7.49 -5.94 -3.66
N TRP A 98 6.50 -5.79 -4.54
CA TRP A 98 5.28 -6.63 -4.47
C TRP A 98 5.54 -8.13 -4.68
N LYS A 99 6.40 -8.49 -5.64
CA LYS A 99 6.68 -9.91 -5.94
C LYS A 99 7.42 -10.61 -4.78
N PRO A 100 8.52 -10.09 -4.21
CA PRO A 100 9.13 -10.65 -3.00
C PRO A 100 8.16 -10.74 -1.83
N LEU A 101 7.33 -9.72 -1.61
CA LEU A 101 6.36 -9.68 -0.52
C LEU A 101 5.28 -10.77 -0.63
N SER A 102 4.91 -11.18 -1.85
CA SER A 102 3.98 -12.30 -2.06
C SER A 102 4.50 -13.61 -1.48
N SER A 103 5.83 -13.80 -1.47
CA SER A 103 6.46 -14.97 -0.86
C SER A 103 6.26 -14.99 0.66
N TYR A 104 6.26 -13.84 1.33
CA TYR A 104 6.03 -13.79 2.78
C TYR A 104 4.59 -14.10 3.16
N VAL A 105 3.62 -13.62 2.37
CA VAL A 105 2.19 -13.85 2.61
C VAL A 105 1.80 -15.32 2.44
N HIS A 106 2.37 -16.01 1.46
CA HIS A 106 1.96 -17.37 1.09
C HIS A 106 2.92 -18.47 1.55
N GLY A 107 3.85 -18.17 2.47
CA GLY A 107 4.81 -19.16 2.97
C GLY A 107 5.78 -19.67 1.90
N GLY A 108 6.11 -18.83 0.91
CA GLY A 108 7.05 -19.15 -0.15
C GLY A 108 8.52 -19.10 0.31
N LEU A 109 9.43 -19.24 -0.66
CA LEU A 109 10.87 -19.40 -0.42
C LEU A 109 11.49 -18.30 0.46
N HIS A 110 11.12 -17.02 0.30
CA HIS A 110 11.68 -15.95 1.13
C HIS A 110 11.25 -16.07 2.60
N ALA A 111 9.99 -16.43 2.86
CA ALA A 111 9.52 -16.68 4.23
C ALA A 111 10.26 -17.86 4.86
N ILE A 112 10.37 -18.99 4.15
CA ILE A 112 11.05 -20.20 4.65
C ILE A 112 12.52 -19.91 4.93
N ASP A 113 13.23 -19.29 3.99
CA ASP A 113 14.66 -18.99 4.12
C ASP A 113 14.93 -18.04 5.29
N ARG A 114 14.16 -16.94 5.40
CA ARG A 114 14.39 -15.94 6.45
C ARG A 114 13.93 -16.39 7.82
N HIS A 115 12.86 -17.16 7.90
CA HIS A 115 12.41 -17.70 9.18
C HIS A 115 13.41 -18.73 9.73
N SER A 116 14.05 -19.53 8.86
CA SER A 116 15.04 -20.53 9.28
C SER A 116 16.44 -19.95 9.55
N LYS A 117 16.87 -18.93 8.79
CA LYS A 117 18.24 -18.36 8.88
C LYS A 117 18.32 -17.02 9.61
N GLY A 118 17.18 -16.44 9.96
CA GLY A 118 17.08 -15.10 10.53
C GLY A 118 16.96 -14.00 9.48
N TYR A 119 16.71 -12.80 10.00
CA TYR A 119 16.44 -11.60 9.21
C TYR A 119 17.62 -10.63 9.33
N PRO A 120 18.34 -10.35 8.22
CA PRO A 120 19.34 -9.28 8.19
C PRO A 120 18.72 -7.93 8.56
N LEU A 121 19.44 -7.14 9.36
CA LEU A 121 18.98 -5.83 9.82
C LEU A 121 18.61 -4.91 8.66
N ASP A 122 19.39 -4.91 7.58
CA ASP A 122 19.15 -4.07 6.40
C ASP A 122 17.79 -4.36 5.75
N ILE A 123 17.36 -5.62 5.71
CA ILE A 123 16.04 -6.00 5.18
C ILE A 123 14.93 -5.45 6.07
N LEU A 124 15.11 -5.47 7.39
CA LEU A 124 14.14 -4.93 8.34
C LEU A 124 14.04 -3.40 8.23
N ILE A 125 15.18 -2.72 8.09
CA ILE A 125 15.23 -1.27 7.86
C ILE A 125 14.55 -0.92 6.54
N GLN A 126 14.85 -1.65 5.46
CA GLN A 126 14.21 -1.44 4.16
C GLN A 126 12.69 -1.66 4.25
N ALA A 127 12.22 -2.74 4.88
CA ALA A 127 10.79 -2.99 5.06
C ALA A 127 10.10 -1.87 5.86
N LEU A 128 10.75 -1.34 6.90
CA LEU A 128 10.23 -0.21 7.68
C LEU A 128 10.14 1.07 6.81
N LYS A 129 11.19 1.38 6.06
CA LYS A 129 11.20 2.54 5.15
C LYS A 129 10.19 2.41 4.01
N ALA A 130 9.97 1.20 3.50
CA ALA A 130 8.92 0.91 2.53
C ALA A 130 7.52 1.14 3.13
N SER A 131 7.26 0.65 4.34
CA SER A 131 5.99 0.88 5.05
C SER A 131 5.74 2.38 5.31
N ASN A 132 6.78 3.12 5.68
CA ASN A 132 6.71 4.57 5.80
C ASN A 132 6.40 5.23 4.45
N GLY A 133 7.02 4.76 3.36
CA GLY A 133 6.74 5.28 2.02
C GLY A 133 5.27 5.11 1.64
N VAL A 134 4.69 3.94 1.93
CA VAL A 134 3.25 3.69 1.72
C VAL A 134 2.40 4.59 2.63
N ASN A 135 2.80 4.86 3.88
CA ASN A 135 2.11 5.85 4.73
C ASN A 135 2.12 7.25 4.11
N GLY A 136 3.25 7.66 3.52
CA GLY A 136 3.34 8.95 2.82
C GLY A 136 2.37 9.04 1.64
N LEU A 137 2.28 7.99 0.83
CA LEU A 137 1.30 7.91 -0.26
C LEU A 137 -0.15 7.92 0.26
N VAL A 138 -0.43 7.23 1.36
CA VAL A 138 -1.75 7.27 2.02
C VAL A 138 -2.06 8.66 2.54
N ALA A 139 -1.09 9.37 3.10
CA ALA A 139 -1.27 10.74 3.61
C ALA A 139 -1.60 11.72 2.47
N ILE A 140 -0.86 11.66 1.35
CA ILE A 140 -1.15 12.45 0.14
C ILE A 140 -2.55 12.11 -0.37
N PHE A 141 -2.87 10.81 -0.49
CA PHE A 141 -4.16 10.38 -0.99
C PHE A 141 -5.31 10.84 -0.07
N ALA A 142 -5.15 10.71 1.24
CA ALA A 142 -6.13 11.16 2.22
C ALA A 142 -6.32 12.68 2.21
N SER A 143 -5.25 13.47 2.06
CA SER A 143 -5.36 14.92 1.96
C SER A 143 -6.08 15.35 0.69
N VAL A 144 -5.82 14.70 -0.44
CA VAL A 144 -6.54 14.95 -1.71
C VAL A 144 -8.04 14.68 -1.55
N LEU A 145 -8.43 13.62 -0.85
CA LEU A 145 -9.84 13.28 -0.59
C LEU A 145 -10.59 14.36 0.23
N THR A 146 -9.88 15.21 0.97
CA THR A 146 -10.50 16.32 1.71
C THR A 146 -10.91 17.51 0.81
N GLY A 147 -10.35 17.59 -0.40
CA GLY A 147 -10.48 18.76 -1.27
C GLY A 147 -9.71 20.01 -0.80
N GLN A 148 -8.95 19.94 0.30
CA GLN A 148 -8.17 21.06 0.84
C GLN A 148 -6.74 21.02 0.28
N SER A 149 -6.45 21.92 -0.66
CA SER A 149 -5.14 21.98 -1.33
C SER A 149 -4.00 22.34 -0.38
N ASP A 150 -4.25 23.21 0.61
CA ASP A 150 -3.23 23.62 1.58
C ASP A 150 -2.80 22.44 2.49
N LEU A 151 -3.75 21.61 2.93
CA LEU A 151 -3.44 20.39 3.68
C LEU A 151 -2.55 19.45 2.85
N THR A 152 -2.81 19.34 1.55
CA THR A 152 -1.99 18.51 0.66
C THR A 152 -0.56 19.06 0.55
N LYS A 153 -0.38 20.38 0.46
CA LYS A 153 0.96 21.01 0.48
C LYS A 153 1.69 20.75 1.79
N ASP A 154 0.99 20.82 2.92
CA ASP A 154 1.59 20.57 4.24
C ASP A 154 2.03 19.10 4.38
N VAL A 155 1.25 18.16 3.83
CA VAL A 155 1.66 16.75 3.74
C VAL A 155 2.95 16.61 2.93
N TYR A 156 3.04 17.20 1.74
CA TYR A 156 4.27 17.15 0.94
C TYR A 156 5.48 17.73 1.68
N ARG A 157 5.31 18.86 2.38
CA ARG A 157 6.37 19.46 3.20
C ARG A 157 6.84 18.52 4.30
N SER A 158 5.92 17.84 4.97
CA SER A 158 6.27 16.84 5.98
C SER A 158 7.05 15.66 5.37
N LEU A 159 6.69 15.19 4.17
CA LEU A 159 7.45 14.13 3.51
C LEU A 159 8.87 14.55 3.11
N GLU A 160 9.06 15.83 2.76
CA GLU A 160 10.38 16.38 2.48
C GLU A 160 11.25 16.45 3.75
N GLU A 161 10.68 16.97 4.84
CA GLU A 161 11.34 17.09 6.15
C GLU A 161 11.83 15.75 6.68
N TYR A 162 11.02 14.69 6.53
CA TYR A 162 11.34 13.33 7.01
C TYR A 162 11.79 12.40 5.87
N SER A 163 12.40 12.95 4.82
CA SER A 163 12.77 12.20 3.61
C SER A 163 13.69 10.99 3.86
N ASP A 164 14.50 11.05 4.93
CA ASP A 164 15.38 9.97 5.38
C ASP A 164 14.63 8.73 5.90
N CYS A 165 13.35 8.89 6.28
CA CYS A 165 12.49 7.84 6.79
C CYS A 165 11.85 6.96 5.69
N PHE A 166 12.02 7.32 4.41
CA PHE A 166 11.41 6.64 3.26
C PHE A 166 12.44 5.91 2.41
N GLN A 167 11.98 4.92 1.64
CA GLN A 167 12.83 4.20 0.67
C GLN A 167 12.89 4.92 -0.69
N MET A 168 11.83 5.63 -1.07
CA MET A 168 11.74 6.38 -2.33
C MET A 168 12.09 7.85 -2.08
N LYS A 169 12.91 8.44 -2.96
CA LYS A 169 13.01 9.90 -3.05
C LYS A 169 11.73 10.38 -3.75
N VAL A 170 10.85 11.05 -3.01
CA VAL A 170 9.67 11.67 -3.62
C VAL A 170 10.17 12.86 -4.46
N GLU A 171 10.26 12.69 -5.78
CA GLU A 171 10.43 13.84 -6.67
C GLU A 171 9.09 14.59 -6.72
N ILE A 172 9.06 15.77 -6.10
CA ILE A 172 7.87 16.62 -6.06
C ILE A 172 7.86 17.46 -7.34
N ALA A 173 7.01 17.10 -8.30
CA ALA A 173 6.55 18.06 -9.31
C ALA A 173 5.42 18.89 -8.68
N LEU A 174 5.75 20.09 -8.21
CA LEU A 174 4.79 21.12 -7.83
C LEU A 174 4.05 21.65 -9.06
#